data_AF-A0A2H5TFV4-F1
#
_entry.id   AF-A0A2H5TFV4-F1
#
_cell.length_a   1.000
_cell.length_b   1.000
_cell.length_c   1.000
_cell.angle_alpha   90.00
_cell.angle_beta   90.00
_cell.angle_gamma   90.00
#
_symmetry.space_group_name_H-M   'P 1'
#
loop_
_entity.id
_entity.type
_entity.pdbx_description
1 polymer ?
#
loop_
_entity_poly.entity_id
_entity_poly.type
_entity_poly.pdbx_seq_one_letter_code
_entity_poly.pdbx_strand_id
1 'polypeptide(L)'
;MSKNKGRKDQQWFDEKYSEGKAIVITGGRRLNFTGSLKIERFNNLESINLKKLKIAYLEISKCSQLNITNLSELTKLTSLSVSGCPKLITLNCLSNGLTSLELSGCYRLNNIDLSKFTKLQSLYLRGYQNLTTLDCSSTEKLISLKISDCVQLIKITNLPKSSKLQSLFVIDCPKLTTLDYSTNALTSLEISGCTKLKDIISLSKAPKLTSLSIIDCPNITKLDCSSNERLTELEVSDLTKLNCSNTSIKILSVNLCPNLETLDCSNNNKLVNLDISNCSKLEFLDCSNSKLPSLDINNCKFLLKEYEQDSIKSKMFKYPPDLKIIEKRITKNLIIVGRTGGGKSTLSNVITESDVFEESGSSISVTKNFQKKNFEWNGKSFNVVDTIGVGDTKLSTKKVLYKVLDGIFSIPEGISQILFVIDGRFTAEEAKIFNMLKGSIFDIFEIGILDYVTIVRTKFSNFKNKDKCEADKKQLHNENENIANIVRSCRDVIYVDNPPTNIQIIDEEDEETVITNKKIRDRSRKIILDYLDKACQVDYFRLKTWDQIRKPIAEYLESNCEDVPPELEKNKEVETLIKITESFCTIT
;
A
#
# COMPACT_ATOMS: atom_id res chain seq x y z
N MET A 1 -48.09 -1.52 19.97
CA MET A 1 -48.97 -1.69 18.79
C MET A 1 -48.44 -1.10 17.49
N SER A 2 -47.69 0.02 17.47
CA SER A 2 -47.23 0.67 16.22
C SER A 2 -46.20 -0.12 15.39
N LYS A 3 -45.22 -0.79 16.03
CA LYS A 3 -44.21 -1.61 15.32
C LYS A 3 -44.81 -2.81 14.57
N ASN A 4 -45.79 -3.50 15.16
CA ASN A 4 -46.46 -4.63 14.50
C ASN A 4 -47.33 -4.21 13.32
N LYS A 5 -47.90 -3.00 13.35
CA LYS A 5 -48.67 -2.45 12.24
C LYS A 5 -47.77 -2.14 11.04
N GLY A 6 -46.65 -1.46 11.25
CA GLY A 6 -45.69 -1.15 10.16
C GLY A 6 -45.14 -2.39 9.46
N ARG A 7 -44.89 -3.48 10.21
CA ARG A 7 -44.44 -4.76 9.63
C ARG A 7 -45.50 -5.42 8.76
N LYS A 8 -46.77 -5.41 9.19
CA LYS A 8 -47.89 -5.94 8.40
C LYS A 8 -48.15 -5.10 7.15
N ASP A 9 -48.06 -3.78 7.29
CA ASP A 9 -48.21 -2.84 6.16
C ASP A 9 -47.11 -3.09 5.11
N GLN A 10 -45.85 -3.29 5.53
CA GLN A 10 -44.74 -3.64 4.63
C GLN A 10 -44.94 -4.99 3.95
N GLN A 11 -45.31 -6.05 4.69
CA GLN A 11 -45.56 -7.37 4.11
C GLN A 11 -46.65 -7.33 3.04
N TRP A 12 -47.77 -6.68 3.35
CA TRP A 12 -48.86 -6.49 2.40
C TRP A 12 -48.41 -5.73 1.16
N PHE A 13 -47.57 -4.70 1.33
CA PHE A 13 -47.03 -3.93 0.22
C PHE A 13 -46.15 -4.81 -0.68
N ASP A 14 -45.26 -5.60 -0.09
CA ASP A 14 -44.35 -6.49 -0.82
C ASP A 14 -45.14 -7.54 -1.61
N GLU A 15 -46.07 -8.25 -0.95
CA GLU A 15 -46.93 -9.26 -1.60
C GLU A 15 -47.72 -8.71 -2.78
N LYS A 16 -48.15 -7.45 -2.70
CA LYS A 16 -49.00 -6.84 -3.71
C LYS A 16 -48.23 -6.29 -4.92
N TYR A 17 -47.00 -5.82 -4.71
CA TYR A 17 -46.29 -5.00 -5.69
C TYR A 17 -44.92 -5.53 -6.13
N SER A 18 -44.35 -6.55 -5.46
CA SER A 18 -42.99 -7.04 -5.75
C SER A 18 -42.75 -7.45 -7.20
N GLU A 19 -43.75 -8.07 -7.83
CA GLU A 19 -43.69 -8.57 -9.21
C GLU A 19 -44.17 -7.54 -10.25
N GLY A 20 -44.69 -6.39 -9.80
CA GLY A 20 -45.30 -5.39 -10.66
C GLY A 20 -44.30 -4.52 -11.42
N LYS A 21 -44.66 -4.11 -12.63
CA LYS A 21 -43.91 -3.10 -13.41
C LYS A 21 -44.11 -1.66 -12.94
N ALA A 22 -45.21 -1.38 -12.25
CA ALA A 22 -45.55 -0.04 -11.78
C ALA A 22 -46.19 -0.09 -10.39
N ILE A 23 -45.77 0.82 -9.53
CA ILE A 23 -46.41 1.07 -8.23
C ILE A 23 -47.14 2.39 -8.32
N VAL A 24 -48.47 2.34 -8.20
CA VAL A 24 -49.31 3.53 -8.15
C VAL A 24 -50.16 3.47 -6.90
N ILE A 25 -49.84 4.30 -5.91
CA ILE A 25 -50.54 4.36 -4.63
C ILE A 25 -50.93 5.78 -4.30
N THR A 26 -52.21 5.97 -3.99
CA THR A 26 -52.72 7.23 -3.43
C THR A 26 -53.26 6.97 -2.03
N GLY A 27 -52.67 7.63 -1.03
CA GLY A 27 -53.10 7.57 0.36
C GLY A 27 -54.50 8.14 0.55
N GLY A 28 -55.25 7.55 1.48
CA GLY A 28 -56.62 7.95 1.80
C GLY A 28 -57.06 7.44 3.18
N ARG A 29 -58.35 7.57 3.51
CA ARG A 29 -58.86 7.15 4.85
C ARG A 29 -58.66 5.66 5.13
N ARG A 30 -58.70 4.81 4.09
CA ARG A 30 -58.58 3.34 4.20
C ARG A 30 -57.16 2.80 3.99
N LEU A 31 -56.29 3.54 3.30
CA LEU A 31 -54.91 3.14 3.00
C LEU A 31 -53.96 4.24 3.51
N ASN A 32 -53.42 4.04 4.71
CA ASN A 32 -52.64 5.05 5.42
C ASN A 32 -51.33 4.44 5.93
N PHE A 33 -50.35 4.34 5.03
CA PHE A 33 -48.97 4.03 5.41
C PHE A 33 -48.40 5.17 6.25
N THR A 34 -47.92 4.83 7.44
CA THR A 34 -47.30 5.75 8.40
C THR A 34 -45.96 5.19 8.84
N GLY A 35 -44.96 6.04 9.03
CA GLY A 35 -43.61 5.60 9.44
C GLY A 35 -42.71 5.38 8.24
N SER A 36 -42.25 4.15 8.02
CA SER A 36 -41.30 3.81 6.96
C SER A 36 -41.93 2.92 5.88
N LEU A 37 -41.49 3.08 4.64
CA LEU A 37 -41.75 2.18 3.53
C LEU A 37 -40.43 1.80 2.86
N LYS A 38 -40.23 0.50 2.62
CA LYS A 38 -39.06 -0.02 1.90
C LYS A 38 -39.52 -0.65 0.58
N ILE A 39 -38.78 -0.39 -0.50
CA ILE A 39 -38.97 -1.00 -1.81
C ILE A 39 -37.62 -1.59 -2.21
N GLU A 40 -37.36 -2.86 -1.87
CA GLU A 40 -36.07 -3.51 -2.09
C GLU A 40 -36.20 -4.66 -3.10
N ARG A 41 -35.31 -4.72 -4.10
CA ARG A 41 -35.18 -5.84 -5.06
C ARG A 41 -36.43 -6.12 -5.91
N PHE A 42 -37.23 -5.10 -6.21
CA PHE A 42 -38.35 -5.26 -7.14
C PHE A 42 -37.79 -5.20 -8.57
N ASN A 43 -37.32 -6.34 -9.06
CA ASN A 43 -36.49 -6.44 -10.27
C ASN A 43 -37.23 -6.09 -11.57
N ASN A 44 -38.57 -6.12 -11.57
CA ASN A 44 -39.38 -5.77 -12.74
C ASN A 44 -39.91 -4.33 -12.69
N LEU A 45 -39.68 -3.61 -11.58
CA LEU A 45 -40.29 -2.31 -11.33
C LEU A 45 -39.68 -1.23 -12.22
N GLU A 46 -40.50 -0.61 -13.07
CA GLU A 46 -40.09 0.44 -14.01
C GLU A 46 -40.49 1.85 -13.50
N SER A 47 -41.57 1.96 -12.72
CA SER A 47 -42.09 3.25 -12.24
C SER A 47 -42.72 3.23 -10.85
N ILE A 48 -42.52 4.31 -10.10
CA ILE A 48 -43.14 4.54 -8.79
C ILE A 48 -43.91 5.86 -8.82
N ASN A 49 -45.16 5.84 -8.37
CA ASN A 49 -46.00 7.01 -8.16
C ASN A 49 -46.71 6.91 -6.81
N LEU A 50 -46.19 7.59 -5.79
CA LEU A 50 -46.71 7.59 -4.44
C LEU A 50 -47.27 8.97 -4.10
N LYS A 51 -48.57 9.02 -3.79
CA LYS A 51 -49.29 10.26 -3.52
C LYS A 51 -49.96 10.23 -2.17
N LYS A 52 -49.95 11.37 -1.46
CA LYS A 52 -50.73 11.59 -0.21
C LYS A 52 -50.48 10.56 0.91
N LEU A 53 -49.37 9.83 0.87
CA LEU A 53 -48.96 8.94 1.97
C LEU A 53 -48.35 9.76 3.10
N LYS A 54 -48.51 9.27 4.34
CA LYS A 54 -47.99 9.91 5.57
C LYS A 54 -46.71 9.24 6.07
N ILE A 55 -45.94 8.67 5.16
CA ILE A 55 -44.62 8.09 5.47
C ILE A 55 -43.61 9.19 5.74
N ALA A 56 -42.74 8.95 6.72
CA ALA A 56 -41.62 9.80 7.08
C ALA A 56 -40.30 9.31 6.47
N TYR A 57 -40.18 8.01 6.22
CA TYR A 57 -38.98 7.38 5.68
C TYR A 57 -39.34 6.55 4.44
N LEU A 58 -38.61 6.75 3.35
CA LEU A 58 -38.72 5.95 2.14
C LEU A 58 -37.33 5.46 1.74
N GLU A 59 -37.19 4.15 1.60
CA GLU A 59 -36.00 3.52 1.02
C GLU A 59 -36.40 2.79 -0.25
N ILE A 60 -35.69 3.06 -1.34
CA ILE A 60 -35.81 2.35 -2.61
C ILE A 60 -34.44 1.78 -2.93
N SER A 61 -34.29 0.46 -2.92
CA SER A 61 -33.00 -0.18 -3.10
C SER A 61 -33.03 -1.34 -4.10
N LYS A 62 -31.97 -1.46 -4.91
CA LYS A 62 -31.76 -2.60 -5.83
C LYS A 62 -32.92 -2.82 -6.82
N CYS A 63 -33.58 -1.75 -7.26
CA CYS A 63 -34.64 -1.82 -8.28
C CYS A 63 -34.03 -1.57 -9.67
N SER A 64 -33.54 -2.64 -10.31
CA SER A 64 -32.66 -2.56 -11.49
C SER A 64 -33.32 -1.95 -12.75
N GLN A 65 -34.65 -2.03 -12.86
CA GLN A 65 -35.41 -1.50 -14.00
C GLN A 65 -36.02 -0.12 -13.75
N LEU A 66 -35.92 0.40 -12.52
CA LEU A 66 -36.63 1.61 -12.13
C LEU A 66 -36.08 2.81 -12.91
N ASN A 67 -36.96 3.50 -13.63
CA ASN A 67 -36.62 4.63 -14.49
C ASN A 67 -37.16 5.96 -13.96
N ILE A 68 -38.38 5.95 -13.40
CA ILE A 68 -39.05 7.17 -12.96
C ILE A 68 -39.67 7.01 -11.58
N THR A 69 -39.50 8.04 -10.75
CA THR A 69 -40.22 8.15 -9.48
C THR A 69 -40.93 9.49 -9.38
N ASN A 70 -42.20 9.44 -8.97
CA ASN A 70 -43.00 10.60 -8.61
C ASN A 70 -43.40 10.51 -7.14
N LEU A 71 -42.73 11.34 -6.34
CA LEU A 71 -42.85 11.43 -4.88
C LEU A 71 -43.25 12.85 -4.43
N SER A 72 -43.70 13.70 -5.36
CA SER A 72 -43.91 15.13 -5.15
C SER A 72 -44.99 15.45 -4.09
N GLU A 73 -45.96 14.55 -3.90
CA GLU A 73 -47.08 14.71 -2.95
C GLU A 73 -46.78 14.07 -1.57
N LEU A 74 -45.55 13.62 -1.31
CA LEU A 74 -45.14 13.04 -0.03
C LEU A 74 -44.70 14.10 0.99
N THR A 75 -45.64 14.95 1.42
CA THR A 75 -45.35 16.14 2.25
C THR A 75 -44.88 15.85 3.69
N LYS A 76 -44.90 14.60 4.13
CA LYS A 76 -44.43 14.17 5.46
C LYS A 76 -43.07 13.49 5.42
N LEU A 77 -42.49 13.31 4.24
CA LEU A 77 -41.21 12.64 4.05
C LEU A 77 -40.06 13.48 4.62
N THR A 78 -39.34 12.92 5.58
CA THR A 78 -38.17 13.53 6.21
C THR A 78 -36.86 12.87 5.79
N SER A 79 -36.90 11.60 5.35
CA SER A 79 -35.74 10.89 4.83
C SER A 79 -36.07 10.11 3.56
N LEU A 80 -35.21 10.23 2.56
CA LEU A 80 -35.29 9.52 1.29
C LEU A 80 -33.92 8.90 0.97
N SER A 81 -33.88 7.58 0.79
CA SER A 81 -32.71 6.87 0.28
C SER A 81 -33.09 6.12 -1.00
N VAL A 82 -32.33 6.35 -2.08
CA VAL A 82 -32.48 5.65 -3.35
C VAL A 82 -31.12 5.07 -3.73
N SER A 83 -31.01 3.74 -3.73
CA SER A 83 -29.74 3.04 -3.96
C SER A 83 -29.86 1.91 -5.00
N GLY A 84 -28.82 1.71 -5.81
CA GLY A 84 -28.77 0.59 -6.76
C GLY A 84 -29.93 0.60 -7.77
N CYS A 85 -30.28 1.78 -8.28
CA CYS A 85 -31.32 1.99 -9.29
C CYS A 85 -30.66 2.55 -10.56
N PRO A 86 -29.88 1.75 -11.31
CA PRO A 86 -28.98 2.21 -12.36
C PRO A 86 -29.70 2.82 -13.58
N LYS A 87 -30.98 2.48 -13.78
CA LYS A 87 -31.80 3.00 -14.88
C LYS A 87 -32.59 4.26 -14.53
N LEU A 88 -32.51 4.75 -13.30
CA LEU A 88 -33.31 5.89 -12.83
C LEU A 88 -32.87 7.17 -13.56
N ILE A 89 -33.77 7.78 -14.33
CA ILE A 89 -33.54 9.03 -15.08
C ILE A 89 -34.15 10.22 -14.34
N THR A 90 -35.31 10.03 -13.69
CA THR A 90 -36.07 11.11 -13.06
C THR A 90 -36.45 10.75 -11.62
N LEU A 91 -36.04 11.62 -10.69
CA LEU A 91 -36.46 11.61 -9.29
C LEU A 91 -37.22 12.91 -8.99
N ASN A 92 -38.55 12.86 -9.02
CA ASN A 92 -39.37 14.00 -8.66
C ASN A 92 -39.77 13.93 -7.18
N CYS A 93 -39.08 14.70 -6.34
CA CYS A 93 -39.38 14.84 -4.92
C CYS A 93 -39.46 16.33 -4.57
N LEU A 94 -40.59 16.78 -4.00
CA LEU A 94 -40.83 18.18 -3.62
C LEU A 94 -41.06 18.35 -2.12
N SER A 95 -40.65 17.37 -1.30
CA SER A 95 -40.84 17.46 0.16
C SER A 95 -39.95 18.55 0.76
N ASN A 96 -40.57 19.65 1.19
CA ASN A 96 -39.91 20.72 1.95
C ASN A 96 -39.56 20.31 3.40
N GLY A 97 -39.96 19.11 3.82
CA GLY A 97 -39.65 18.53 5.12
C GLY A 97 -38.39 17.66 5.13
N LEU A 98 -37.77 17.42 3.97
CA LEU A 98 -36.66 16.50 3.83
C LEU A 98 -35.42 16.99 4.60
N THR A 99 -34.94 16.19 5.54
CA THR A 99 -33.73 16.44 6.33
C THR A 99 -32.57 15.55 5.90
N SER A 100 -32.84 14.42 5.26
CA SER A 100 -31.82 13.48 4.76
C SER A 100 -32.15 13.02 3.35
N LEU A 101 -31.16 13.09 2.47
CA LEU A 101 -31.24 12.58 1.10
C LEU A 101 -29.99 11.77 0.76
N GLU A 102 -30.19 10.52 0.36
CA GLU A 102 -29.14 9.63 -0.13
C GLU A 102 -29.49 9.13 -1.53
N LEU A 103 -28.57 9.32 -2.48
CA LEU A 103 -28.68 8.84 -3.85
C LEU A 103 -27.40 8.11 -4.22
N SER A 104 -27.48 6.79 -4.40
CA SER A 104 -26.31 5.94 -4.63
C SER A 104 -26.53 4.97 -5.79
N GLY A 105 -25.58 4.88 -6.73
CA GLY A 105 -25.69 3.97 -7.87
C GLY A 105 -26.87 4.29 -8.82
N CYS A 106 -27.23 5.58 -8.90
CA CYS A 106 -28.26 6.11 -9.80
C CYS A 106 -27.58 6.73 -11.04
N TYR A 107 -26.84 5.92 -11.79
CA TYR A 107 -25.86 6.38 -12.79
C TYR A 107 -26.46 7.24 -13.92
N ARG A 108 -27.74 7.06 -14.25
CA ARG A 108 -28.42 7.78 -15.34
C ARG A 108 -29.24 8.98 -14.89
N LEU A 109 -29.29 9.24 -13.58
CA LEU A 109 -30.16 10.28 -13.05
C LEU A 109 -29.61 11.64 -13.48
N ASN A 110 -30.51 12.48 -14.01
CA ASN A 110 -30.20 13.84 -14.38
C ASN A 110 -29.91 14.70 -13.13
N ASN A 111 -29.51 15.96 -13.33
CA ASN A 111 -29.30 16.91 -12.24
C ASN A 111 -30.51 16.97 -11.29
N ILE A 112 -30.23 16.89 -9.99
CA ILE A 112 -31.23 17.08 -8.94
C ILE A 112 -31.29 18.56 -8.55
N ASP A 113 -32.49 19.12 -8.57
CA ASP A 113 -32.72 20.47 -8.06
C ASP A 113 -32.82 20.44 -6.52
N LEU A 114 -31.75 20.87 -5.85
CA LEU A 114 -31.72 20.96 -4.39
C LEU A 114 -32.50 22.17 -3.84
N SER A 115 -33.03 23.07 -4.69
CA SER A 115 -33.67 24.32 -4.26
C SER A 115 -34.88 24.11 -3.34
N LYS A 116 -35.51 22.93 -3.42
CA LYS A 116 -36.69 22.57 -2.63
C LYS A 116 -36.36 22.02 -1.24
N PHE A 117 -35.13 21.57 -1.01
CA PHE A 117 -34.74 20.88 0.22
C PHE A 117 -34.14 21.85 1.25
N THR A 118 -34.87 22.90 1.61
CA THR A 118 -34.39 23.97 2.49
C THR A 118 -34.12 23.54 3.94
N LYS A 119 -34.60 22.36 4.34
CA LYS A 119 -34.36 21.75 5.67
C LYS A 119 -33.30 20.66 5.65
N LEU A 120 -32.63 20.42 4.52
CA LEU A 120 -31.67 19.33 4.36
C LEU A 120 -30.50 19.51 5.33
N GLN A 121 -30.24 18.46 6.12
CA GLN A 121 -29.14 18.37 7.08
C GLN A 121 -28.08 17.37 6.63
N SER A 122 -28.46 16.34 5.88
CA SER A 122 -27.55 15.34 5.34
C SER A 122 -27.81 15.11 3.85
N LEU A 123 -26.76 15.20 3.04
CA LEU A 123 -26.79 14.88 1.61
C LEU A 123 -25.67 13.90 1.30
N TYR A 124 -26.01 12.76 0.70
CA TYR A 124 -25.07 11.79 0.19
C TYR A 124 -25.36 11.47 -1.28
N LEU A 125 -24.38 11.71 -2.14
CA LEU A 125 -24.42 11.42 -3.57
C LEU A 125 -23.29 10.46 -3.92
N ARG A 126 -23.61 9.29 -4.49
CA ARG A 126 -22.62 8.32 -4.96
C ARG A 126 -22.91 7.78 -6.35
N GLY A 127 -21.88 7.70 -7.19
CA GLY A 127 -22.00 7.07 -8.51
C GLY A 127 -22.86 7.89 -9.46
N TYR A 128 -22.77 9.22 -9.39
CA TYR A 128 -23.59 10.13 -10.18
C TYR A 128 -22.83 10.53 -11.45
N GLN A 129 -22.95 9.69 -12.47
CA GLN A 129 -22.10 9.74 -13.66
C GLN A 129 -22.41 10.93 -14.59
N ASN A 130 -23.58 11.57 -14.46
CA ASN A 130 -23.95 12.74 -15.26
C ASN A 130 -23.86 14.07 -14.49
N LEU A 131 -23.51 14.04 -13.20
CA LEU A 131 -23.45 15.26 -12.38
C LEU A 131 -22.20 16.07 -12.74
N THR A 132 -22.38 17.19 -13.45
CA THR A 132 -21.28 18.09 -13.82
C THR A 132 -21.06 19.20 -12.79
N THR A 133 -22.14 19.67 -12.17
CA THR A 133 -22.14 20.77 -11.21
C THR A 133 -23.14 20.50 -10.09
N LEU A 134 -22.76 20.80 -8.85
CA LEU A 134 -23.66 20.73 -7.70
C LEU A 134 -23.86 22.14 -7.11
N ASP A 135 -25.11 22.61 -7.07
CA ASP A 135 -25.45 23.88 -6.44
C ASP A 135 -26.03 23.69 -5.03
N CYS A 136 -25.32 24.21 -4.02
CA CYS A 136 -25.67 24.16 -2.61
C CYS A 136 -26.35 25.45 -2.11
N SER A 137 -26.98 26.24 -3.00
CA SER A 137 -27.57 27.55 -2.64
C SER A 137 -28.65 27.49 -1.56
N SER A 138 -29.36 26.35 -1.44
CA SER A 138 -30.52 26.17 -0.56
C SER A 138 -30.24 25.23 0.61
N THR A 139 -28.98 24.88 0.86
CA THR A 139 -28.58 23.90 1.87
C THR A 139 -28.06 24.55 3.17
N GLU A 140 -28.60 25.70 3.57
CA GLU A 140 -28.14 26.47 4.75
C GLU A 140 -28.16 25.68 6.07
N LYS A 141 -28.97 24.62 6.16
CA LYS A 141 -29.08 23.73 7.32
C LYS A 141 -28.18 22.50 7.24
N LEU A 142 -27.41 22.35 6.17
CA LEU A 142 -26.59 21.16 5.91
C LEU A 142 -25.51 21.02 6.99
N ILE A 143 -25.45 19.83 7.57
CA ILE A 143 -24.50 19.42 8.61
C ILE A 143 -23.47 18.46 8.02
N SER A 144 -23.90 17.57 7.11
CA SER A 144 -23.03 16.62 6.43
C SER A 144 -23.27 16.61 4.92
N LEU A 145 -22.18 16.68 4.16
CA LEU A 145 -22.16 16.49 2.71
C LEU A 145 -21.18 15.38 2.37
N LYS A 146 -21.66 14.35 1.68
CA LYS A 146 -20.84 13.27 1.13
C LYS A 146 -21.05 13.17 -0.37
N ILE A 147 -19.98 13.20 -1.13
CA ILE A 147 -19.98 13.04 -2.57
C ILE A 147 -18.91 12.02 -2.91
N SER A 148 -19.28 10.96 -3.62
CA SER A 148 -18.36 9.88 -3.97
C SER A 148 -18.58 9.40 -5.40
N ASP A 149 -17.53 9.02 -6.12
CA ASP A 149 -17.65 8.41 -7.47
C ASP A 149 -18.53 9.25 -8.43
N CYS A 150 -18.39 10.58 -8.37
CA CYS A 150 -19.06 11.52 -9.26
C CYS A 150 -18.07 11.99 -10.32
N VAL A 151 -17.71 11.09 -11.22
CA VAL A 151 -16.53 11.24 -12.10
C VAL A 151 -16.60 12.41 -13.08
N GLN A 152 -17.80 12.96 -13.33
CA GLN A 152 -18.01 14.12 -14.18
C GLN A 152 -18.09 15.45 -13.42
N LEU A 153 -18.05 15.43 -12.08
CA LEU A 153 -18.24 16.63 -11.26
C LEU A 153 -17.03 17.57 -11.41
N ILE A 154 -17.29 18.78 -11.91
CA ILE A 154 -16.26 19.81 -12.15
C ILE A 154 -16.25 20.86 -11.03
N LYS A 155 -17.43 21.16 -10.46
CA LYS A 155 -17.59 22.26 -9.51
C LYS A 155 -18.72 22.03 -8.52
N ILE A 156 -18.48 22.44 -7.28
CA ILE A 156 -19.51 22.62 -6.24
C ILE A 156 -19.65 24.14 -5.98
N THR A 157 -20.85 24.68 -6.05
CA THR A 157 -21.13 26.12 -5.87
C THR A 157 -21.94 26.38 -4.61
N ASN A 158 -21.76 27.56 -4.03
CA ASN A 158 -22.55 28.06 -2.89
C ASN A 158 -22.45 27.23 -1.60
N LEU A 159 -21.53 26.27 -1.51
CA LEU A 159 -21.31 25.48 -0.29
C LEU A 159 -21.02 26.34 0.97
N PRO A 160 -20.31 27.49 0.91
CA PRO A 160 -20.11 28.37 2.07
C PRO A 160 -21.41 28.90 2.71
N LYS A 161 -22.56 28.88 2.02
CA LYS A 161 -23.85 29.20 2.63
C LYS A 161 -24.28 28.19 3.69
N SER A 162 -23.72 26.98 3.66
CA SER A 162 -23.95 25.91 4.64
C SER A 162 -23.15 26.17 5.92
N SER A 163 -23.50 27.24 6.65
CA SER A 163 -22.85 27.67 7.90
C SER A 163 -22.85 26.62 9.02
N LYS A 164 -23.64 25.55 8.90
CA LYS A 164 -23.73 24.44 9.85
C LYS A 164 -22.94 23.20 9.46
N LEU A 165 -22.23 23.23 8.32
CA LEU A 165 -21.53 22.08 7.77
C LEU A 165 -20.40 21.67 8.72
N GLN A 166 -20.55 20.52 9.37
CA GLN A 166 -19.58 19.92 10.27
C GLN A 166 -18.72 18.87 9.58
N SER A 167 -19.25 18.25 8.52
CA SER A 167 -18.64 17.10 7.88
C SER A 167 -18.74 17.21 6.36
N LEU A 168 -17.59 17.12 5.69
CA LEU A 168 -17.47 17.17 4.22
C LEU A 168 -16.59 16.02 3.73
N PHE A 169 -17.14 15.18 2.86
CA PHE A 169 -16.43 14.09 2.19
C PHE A 169 -16.57 14.25 0.68
N VAL A 170 -15.46 14.33 -0.05
CA VAL A 170 -15.42 14.42 -1.51
C VAL A 170 -14.42 13.39 -2.04
N ILE A 171 -14.93 12.26 -2.53
CA ILE A 171 -14.15 11.07 -2.86
C ILE A 171 -14.35 10.74 -4.35
N ASP A 172 -13.29 10.34 -5.05
CA ASP A 172 -13.33 9.90 -6.45
C ASP A 172 -14.08 10.88 -7.37
N CYS A 173 -13.73 12.16 -7.26
CA CYS A 173 -14.23 13.24 -8.12
C CYS A 173 -13.08 13.82 -8.98
N PRO A 174 -12.49 13.02 -9.90
CA PRO A 174 -11.22 13.36 -10.59
C PRO A 174 -11.28 14.61 -11.47
N LYS A 175 -12.48 15.08 -11.86
CA LYS A 175 -12.65 16.30 -12.66
C LYS A 175 -12.81 17.58 -11.84
N LEU A 176 -12.96 17.48 -10.52
CA LEU A 176 -13.15 18.63 -9.64
C LEU A 176 -11.89 19.49 -9.62
N THR A 177 -12.01 20.76 -10.02
CA THR A 177 -10.84 21.66 -10.11
C THR A 177 -10.67 22.58 -8.92
N THR A 178 -11.76 22.89 -8.23
CA THR A 178 -11.81 23.85 -7.12
C THR A 178 -12.86 23.40 -6.11
N LEU A 179 -12.57 23.60 -4.82
CA LEU A 179 -13.50 23.33 -3.74
C LEU A 179 -13.41 24.47 -2.71
N ASP A 180 -14.48 25.25 -2.60
CA ASP A 180 -14.63 26.27 -1.56
C ASP A 180 -15.73 25.81 -0.60
N TYR A 181 -15.34 25.44 0.62
CA TYR A 181 -16.25 25.06 1.69
C TYR A 181 -16.28 26.07 2.84
N SER A 182 -15.61 27.21 2.69
CA SER A 182 -15.30 28.20 3.74
C SER A 182 -16.39 28.30 4.83
N THR A 183 -16.18 27.58 5.94
CA THR A 183 -17.15 27.45 7.04
C THR A 183 -16.41 27.29 8.36
N ASN A 184 -16.93 27.92 9.41
CA ASN A 184 -16.35 27.89 10.75
C ASN A 184 -16.83 26.69 11.59
N ALA A 185 -17.73 25.87 11.04
CA ALA A 185 -18.36 24.76 11.74
C ALA A 185 -17.70 23.40 11.45
N LEU A 186 -16.83 23.32 10.43
CA LEU A 186 -16.26 22.05 9.98
C LEU A 186 -15.40 21.40 11.07
N THR A 187 -15.67 20.13 11.35
CA THR A 187 -14.91 19.28 12.28
C THR A 187 -14.22 18.13 11.56
N SER A 188 -14.73 17.69 10.40
CA SER A 188 -14.15 16.60 9.60
C SER A 188 -14.16 16.94 8.11
N LEU A 189 -13.01 16.79 7.46
CA LEU A 189 -12.81 16.96 6.02
C LEU A 189 -12.07 15.77 5.44
N GLU A 190 -12.64 15.13 4.43
CA GLU A 190 -11.99 14.09 3.63
C GLU A 190 -12.08 14.43 2.16
N ILE A 191 -10.94 14.45 1.48
CA ILE A 191 -10.85 14.63 0.04
C ILE A 191 -9.96 13.52 -0.51
N SER A 192 -10.49 12.67 -1.38
CA SER A 192 -9.74 11.56 -1.96
C SER A 192 -9.99 11.40 -3.45
N GLY A 193 -8.99 10.99 -4.22
CA GLY A 193 -9.10 10.73 -5.67
C GLY A 193 -9.48 11.95 -6.52
N CYS A 194 -9.27 13.16 -6.00
CA CYS A 194 -9.61 14.42 -6.67
C CYS A 194 -8.42 14.94 -7.50
N THR A 195 -8.04 14.19 -8.53
CA THR A 195 -6.76 14.36 -9.24
C THR A 195 -6.54 15.70 -9.93
N LYS A 196 -7.59 16.47 -10.26
CA LYS A 196 -7.48 17.83 -10.85
C LYS A 196 -7.61 18.98 -9.84
N LEU A 197 -7.82 18.68 -8.56
CA LEU A 197 -7.95 19.71 -7.53
C LEU A 197 -6.59 20.36 -7.29
N LYS A 198 -6.52 21.69 -7.41
CA LYS A 198 -5.24 22.41 -7.40
C LYS A 198 -4.83 22.95 -6.03
N ASP A 199 -5.80 23.19 -5.15
CA ASP A 199 -5.57 23.88 -3.88
C ASP A 199 -6.73 23.65 -2.89
N ILE A 200 -6.47 23.92 -1.61
CA ILE A 200 -7.41 23.88 -0.49
C ILE A 200 -7.31 25.20 0.29
N ILE A 201 -7.91 26.25 -0.27
CA ILE A 201 -7.76 27.64 0.21
C ILE A 201 -8.52 27.88 1.55
N SER A 202 -9.45 27.00 1.91
CA SER A 202 -10.42 27.21 2.99
C SER A 202 -10.01 26.63 4.36
N LEU A 203 -8.84 25.99 4.51
CA LEU A 203 -8.43 25.36 5.78
C LEU A 203 -8.33 26.36 6.95
N SER A 204 -7.81 27.55 6.68
CA SER A 204 -7.72 28.65 7.66
C SER A 204 -9.10 29.14 8.16
N LYS A 205 -10.18 28.83 7.44
CA LYS A 205 -11.56 29.20 7.83
C LYS A 205 -12.24 28.15 8.70
N ALA A 206 -11.61 27.01 8.94
CA ALA A 206 -12.16 25.88 9.71
C ALA A 206 -11.43 25.66 11.06
N PRO A 207 -11.50 26.59 12.03
CA PRO A 207 -10.76 26.48 13.30
C PRO A 207 -11.24 25.33 14.21
N LYS A 208 -12.39 24.72 13.90
CA LYS A 208 -12.95 23.58 14.66
C LYS A 208 -12.55 22.21 14.09
N LEU A 209 -11.73 22.18 13.04
CA LEU A 209 -11.33 20.94 12.37
C LEU A 209 -10.55 20.04 13.32
N THR A 210 -11.00 18.79 13.47
CA THR A 210 -10.39 17.77 14.33
C THR A 210 -9.80 16.61 13.52
N SER A 211 -10.33 16.37 12.31
CA SER A 211 -9.89 15.31 11.40
C SER A 211 -9.77 15.84 9.96
N LEU A 212 -8.62 15.61 9.33
CA LEU A 212 -8.31 16.01 7.96
C LEU A 212 -7.66 14.84 7.20
N SER A 213 -8.25 14.45 6.08
CA SER A 213 -7.68 13.46 5.16
C SER A 213 -7.66 14.01 3.73
N ILE A 214 -6.48 14.02 3.09
CA ILE A 214 -6.28 14.44 1.70
C ILE A 214 -5.39 13.41 0.99
N ILE A 215 -6.01 12.52 0.22
CA ILE A 215 -5.34 11.35 -0.38
C ILE A 215 -5.55 11.33 -1.90
N ASP A 216 -4.59 10.81 -2.65
CA ASP A 216 -4.63 10.67 -4.11
C ASP A 216 -5.00 12.00 -4.81
N CYS A 217 -4.41 13.09 -4.34
CA CYS A 217 -4.61 14.46 -4.84
C CYS A 217 -3.28 15.05 -5.36
N PRO A 218 -2.69 14.49 -6.44
CA PRO A 218 -1.30 14.77 -6.85
C PRO A 218 -1.01 16.22 -7.26
N ASN A 219 -2.03 17.02 -7.56
CA ASN A 219 -1.87 18.45 -7.87
C ASN A 219 -1.79 19.34 -6.62
N ILE A 220 -2.17 18.83 -5.45
CA ILE A 220 -2.03 19.51 -4.16
C ILE A 220 -0.65 19.15 -3.62
N THR A 221 0.37 19.89 -4.05
CA THR A 221 1.76 19.58 -3.65
C THR A 221 2.18 20.25 -2.34
N LYS A 222 1.36 21.18 -1.83
CA LYS A 222 1.62 21.94 -0.60
C LYS A 222 0.36 21.99 0.23
N LEU A 223 0.52 21.80 1.54
CA LEU A 223 -0.59 21.87 2.49
C LEU A 223 -0.18 22.66 3.74
N ASP A 224 -1.02 23.61 4.14
CA ASP A 224 -0.89 24.33 5.40
C ASP A 224 -2.18 24.16 6.24
N CYS A 225 -2.08 23.43 7.33
CA CYS A 225 -3.13 23.25 8.33
C CYS A 225 -2.74 23.83 9.70
N SER A 226 -1.77 24.76 9.73
CA SER A 226 -1.27 25.36 10.98
C SER A 226 -2.29 26.22 11.73
N SER A 227 -3.35 26.66 11.05
CA SER A 227 -4.47 27.39 11.65
C SER A 227 -5.51 26.48 12.32
N ASN A 228 -5.30 25.15 12.35
CA ASN A 228 -6.26 24.18 12.85
C ASN A 228 -5.81 23.58 14.21
N GLU A 229 -5.80 24.40 15.27
CA GLU A 229 -5.30 24.02 16.61
C GLU A 229 -5.94 22.77 17.23
N ARG A 230 -7.18 22.46 16.84
CA ARG A 230 -7.94 21.30 17.31
C ARG A 230 -7.70 20.02 16.50
N LEU A 231 -6.90 20.09 15.43
CA LEU A 231 -6.63 18.96 14.55
C LEU A 231 -5.88 17.88 15.33
N THR A 232 -6.46 16.68 15.39
CA THR A 232 -5.89 15.53 16.10
C THR A 232 -5.52 14.38 15.17
N GLU A 233 -6.18 14.31 14.00
CA GLU A 233 -6.01 13.26 12.99
C GLU A 233 -5.67 13.93 11.66
N LEU A 234 -4.57 13.50 11.05
CA LEU A 234 -4.10 14.00 9.76
C LEU A 234 -3.61 12.82 8.92
N GLU A 235 -4.16 12.68 7.72
CA GLU A 235 -3.73 11.72 6.71
C GLU A 235 -3.52 12.45 5.38
N VAL A 236 -2.34 12.32 4.78
CA VAL A 236 -1.97 13.07 3.57
C VAL A 236 -1.08 12.24 2.66
N SER A 237 -1.25 12.39 1.34
CA SER A 237 -0.37 11.80 0.31
C SER A 237 0.15 12.86 -0.66
N ASP A 238 1.16 12.48 -1.46
CA ASP A 238 1.65 13.23 -2.62
C ASP A 238 2.25 14.63 -2.36
N LEU A 239 2.38 15.03 -1.09
CA LEU A 239 2.88 16.36 -0.72
C LEU A 239 4.40 16.49 -0.92
N THR A 240 4.81 17.69 -1.32
CA THR A 240 6.21 18.16 -1.29
C THR A 240 6.47 19.06 -0.08
N LYS A 241 5.44 19.75 0.42
CA LYS A 241 5.53 20.61 1.61
C LYS A 241 4.31 20.46 2.51
N LEU A 242 4.54 20.24 3.80
CA LEU A 242 3.50 20.16 4.82
C LEU A 242 3.83 21.07 6.00
N ASN A 243 2.91 21.98 6.31
CA ASN A 243 2.90 22.71 7.58
C ASN A 243 1.68 22.26 8.40
N CYS A 244 1.94 21.46 9.43
CA CYS A 244 0.99 21.03 10.45
C CYS A 244 1.44 21.47 11.85
N SER A 245 2.12 22.62 11.93
CA SER A 245 2.49 23.24 13.21
C SER A 245 1.27 23.72 13.99
N ASN A 246 1.40 23.92 15.30
CA ASN A 246 0.34 24.48 16.14
C ASN A 246 -0.99 23.67 16.10
N THR A 247 -0.92 22.35 16.01
CA THR A 247 -2.08 21.45 16.06
C THR A 247 -2.12 20.64 17.36
N SER A 248 -3.07 19.71 17.48
CA SER A 248 -3.21 18.78 18.61
C SER A 248 -2.89 17.32 18.23
N ILE A 249 -2.18 17.11 17.12
CA ILE A 249 -1.82 15.77 16.61
C ILE A 249 -0.95 15.03 17.63
N LYS A 250 -1.28 13.76 17.87
CA LYS A 250 -0.52 12.87 18.78
C LYS A 250 0.45 11.94 18.04
N ILE A 251 0.01 11.45 16.88
CA ILE A 251 0.73 10.51 16.04
C ILE A 251 0.64 11.07 14.63
N LEU A 252 1.79 11.28 13.99
CA LEU A 252 1.88 11.75 12.62
C LEU A 252 2.69 10.76 11.80
N SER A 253 2.10 10.25 10.71
CA SER A 253 2.82 9.52 9.68
C SER A 253 2.69 10.28 8.36
N VAL A 254 3.80 10.44 7.66
CA VAL A 254 3.86 11.09 6.34
C VAL A 254 4.41 10.15 5.27
N ASN A 255 4.30 8.83 5.50
CA ASN A 255 4.87 7.82 4.61
C ASN A 255 4.22 7.76 3.22
N LEU A 256 3.01 8.31 3.06
CA LEU A 256 2.36 8.45 1.75
C LEU A 256 2.85 9.69 0.98
N CYS A 257 3.83 10.42 1.51
CA CYS A 257 4.47 11.57 0.87
C CYS A 257 5.96 11.30 0.58
N PRO A 258 6.31 10.37 -0.33
CA PRO A 258 7.72 10.01 -0.60
C PRO A 258 8.55 11.15 -1.21
N ASN A 259 7.89 12.18 -1.76
CA ASN A 259 8.51 13.38 -2.32
C ASN A 259 8.53 14.58 -1.35
N LEU A 260 8.23 14.37 -0.07
CA LEU A 260 8.19 15.47 0.91
C LEU A 260 9.59 16.05 1.12
N GLU A 261 9.72 17.35 0.86
CA GLU A 261 10.97 18.14 1.02
C GLU A 261 10.94 18.97 2.31
N THR A 262 9.74 19.41 2.74
CA THR A 262 9.57 20.29 3.90
C THR A 262 8.46 19.78 4.80
N LEU A 263 8.79 19.53 6.07
CA LEU A 263 7.83 19.21 7.13
C LEU A 263 8.00 20.16 8.32
N ASP A 264 6.99 20.98 8.58
CA ASP A 264 6.87 21.72 9.84
C ASP A 264 5.73 21.09 10.67
N CYS A 265 6.10 20.39 11.74
CA CYS A 265 5.20 19.86 12.74
C CYS A 265 5.54 20.42 14.13
N SER A 266 6.07 21.65 14.19
CA SER A 266 6.45 22.33 15.42
C SER A 266 5.25 22.71 16.29
N ASN A 267 5.49 22.99 17.57
CA ASN A 267 4.46 23.44 18.53
C ASN A 267 3.30 22.43 18.73
N ASN A 268 3.53 21.16 18.41
CA ASN A 268 2.61 20.06 18.67
C ASN A 268 2.95 19.39 20.01
N ASN A 269 2.53 20.01 21.12
CA ASN A 269 2.89 19.55 22.48
C ASN A 269 2.29 18.19 22.91
N LYS A 270 1.46 17.58 22.05
CA LYS A 270 0.89 16.23 22.23
C LYS A 270 1.52 15.19 21.31
N LEU A 271 2.38 15.60 20.37
CA LEU A 271 3.02 14.71 19.40
C LEU A 271 4.04 13.81 20.11
N VAL A 272 3.74 12.51 20.17
CA VAL A 272 4.55 11.47 20.81
C VAL A 272 5.10 10.46 19.81
N ASN A 273 4.62 10.47 18.58
CA ASN A 273 5.13 9.62 17.50
C ASN A 273 5.14 10.40 16.18
N LEU A 274 6.26 10.34 15.47
CA LEU A 274 6.45 10.88 14.14
C LEU A 274 7.14 9.82 13.28
N ASP A 275 6.48 9.43 12.20
CA ASP A 275 7.00 8.49 11.21
C ASP A 275 7.26 9.20 9.88
N ILE A 276 8.55 9.30 9.55
CA ILE A 276 9.10 9.90 8.33
C ILE A 276 9.88 8.87 7.49
N SER A 277 9.64 7.58 7.72
CA SER A 277 10.47 6.51 7.15
C SER A 277 10.46 6.47 5.62
N ASN A 278 9.42 6.97 4.94
CA ASN A 278 9.40 7.06 3.47
C ASN A 278 9.86 8.42 2.90
N CYS A 279 10.25 9.39 3.74
CA CYS A 279 10.53 10.76 3.31
C CYS A 279 12.01 10.97 2.90
N SER A 280 12.49 10.23 1.90
CA SER A 280 13.91 10.25 1.51
C SER A 280 14.43 11.59 0.97
N LYS A 281 13.51 12.45 0.51
CA LYS A 281 13.80 13.80 -0.01
C LYS A 281 13.66 14.91 1.05
N LEU A 282 13.42 14.56 2.31
CA LEU A 282 13.17 15.56 3.35
C LEU A 282 14.43 16.36 3.64
N GLU A 283 14.38 17.66 3.36
CA GLU A 283 15.47 18.62 3.54
C GLU A 283 15.24 19.54 4.74
N PHE A 284 13.98 19.78 5.10
CA PHE A 284 13.61 20.58 6.25
C PHE A 284 12.66 19.81 7.16
N LEU A 285 13.00 19.74 8.46
CA LEU A 285 12.15 19.20 9.51
C LEU A 285 12.18 20.11 10.75
N ASP A 286 11.04 20.68 11.11
CA ASP A 286 10.84 21.33 12.40
C ASP A 286 9.83 20.52 13.23
N CYS A 287 10.32 19.79 14.23
CA CYS A 287 9.51 19.08 15.22
C CYS A 287 9.71 19.65 16.64
N SER A 288 10.19 20.89 16.74
CA SER A 288 10.39 21.58 18.01
C SER A 288 9.09 21.71 18.82
N ASN A 289 9.21 21.81 20.16
CA ASN A 289 8.08 21.89 21.08
C ASN A 289 7.09 20.70 20.99
N SER A 290 7.60 19.51 20.63
CA SER A 290 6.89 18.23 20.68
C SER A 290 7.26 17.41 21.94
N LYS A 291 6.58 16.28 22.15
CA LYS A 291 6.87 15.30 23.21
C LYS A 291 7.42 13.99 22.64
N LEU A 292 8.12 14.07 21.50
CA LEU A 292 8.72 12.91 20.85
C LEU A 292 9.82 12.32 21.74
N PRO A 293 9.72 11.03 22.15
CA PRO A 293 10.77 10.39 22.94
C PRO A 293 11.98 10.03 22.07
N SER A 294 11.72 9.68 20.81
CA SER A 294 12.75 9.33 19.84
C SER A 294 12.27 9.56 18.41
N LEU A 295 13.22 9.66 17.47
CA LEU A 295 12.94 9.83 16.04
C LEU A 295 13.95 9.05 15.19
N ASP A 296 13.46 8.26 14.24
CA ASP A 296 14.27 7.62 13.21
C ASP A 296 14.39 8.55 12.00
N ILE A 297 15.61 9.01 11.71
CA ILE A 297 15.92 9.87 10.55
C ILE A 297 16.76 9.16 9.48
N ASN A 298 16.99 7.85 9.60
CA ASN A 298 18.01 7.15 8.80
C ASN A 298 17.69 7.10 7.31
N ASN A 299 16.41 7.15 6.94
CA ASN A 299 16.00 7.23 5.53
C ASN A 299 16.06 8.66 4.97
N CYS A 300 16.25 9.68 5.82
CA CYS A 300 16.34 11.09 5.43
C CYS A 300 17.82 11.52 5.31
N LYS A 301 18.44 11.23 4.15
CA LYS A 301 19.89 11.43 3.92
C LYS A 301 20.38 12.84 4.24
N PHE A 302 19.57 13.86 3.95
CA PHE A 302 19.91 15.26 4.22
C PHE A 302 19.92 15.55 5.73
N LEU A 303 18.84 15.19 6.43
CA LEU A 303 18.73 15.39 7.89
C LEU A 303 19.81 14.64 8.67
N LEU A 304 20.17 13.43 8.21
CA LEU A 304 21.26 12.66 8.82
C LEU A 304 22.61 13.40 8.74
N LYS A 305 22.95 13.94 7.55
CA LYS A 305 24.17 14.75 7.37
C LYS A 305 24.16 16.01 8.23
N GLU A 306 23.02 16.69 8.31
CA GLU A 306 22.86 17.88 9.16
C GLU A 306 23.02 17.56 10.65
N TYR A 307 22.49 16.42 11.10
CA TYR A 307 22.61 15.97 12.49
C TYR A 307 24.08 15.60 12.86
N GLU A 308 24.81 14.98 11.94
CA GLU A 308 26.22 14.60 12.13
C GLU A 308 27.18 15.82 12.16
N GLN A 309 26.80 16.95 11.53
CA GLN A 309 27.65 18.13 11.36
C GLN A 309 27.51 19.21 12.46
N ASP A 310 27.21 18.79 13.70
CA ASP A 310 26.97 19.64 14.89
C ASP A 310 25.56 20.26 14.91
N SER A 311 24.63 19.48 15.46
CA SER A 311 23.17 19.69 15.46
C SER A 311 22.68 20.91 16.25
N ILE A 312 23.52 21.52 17.08
CA ILE A 312 23.15 22.66 17.95
C ILE A 312 22.90 23.96 17.14
N LYS A 313 23.29 24.00 15.84
CA LYS A 313 23.16 25.19 14.98
C LYS A 313 22.36 25.00 13.69
N SER A 314 21.84 23.80 13.38
CA SER A 314 21.13 23.60 12.11
C SER A 314 19.80 24.36 12.10
N LYS A 315 19.61 25.19 11.06
CA LYS A 315 18.32 25.86 10.79
C LYS A 315 17.31 24.92 10.11
N MET A 316 17.78 23.81 9.54
CA MET A 316 17.00 22.91 8.69
C MET A 316 16.42 21.73 9.47
N PHE A 317 17.08 21.28 10.53
CA PHE A 317 16.57 20.25 11.42
C PHE A 317 16.45 20.77 12.86
N LYS A 318 15.22 21.02 13.31
CA LYS A 318 14.92 21.51 14.65
C LYS A 318 14.07 20.50 15.41
N TYR A 319 14.45 20.23 16.64
CA TYR A 319 13.85 19.17 17.46
C TYR A 319 13.96 19.50 18.96
N PRO A 320 13.16 18.86 19.84
CA PRO A 320 13.21 19.17 21.27
C PRO A 320 14.54 18.67 21.91
N PRO A 321 15.09 19.36 22.92
CA PRO A 321 16.40 19.02 23.50
C PRO A 321 16.56 17.58 23.99
N ASP A 322 15.47 16.97 24.49
CA ASP A 322 15.47 15.62 25.05
C ASP A 322 15.23 14.51 23.99
N LEU A 323 15.13 14.86 22.70
CA LEU A 323 14.87 13.90 21.63
C LEU A 323 16.04 12.93 21.46
N LYS A 324 15.76 11.62 21.55
CA LYS A 324 16.72 10.59 21.17
C LYS A 324 16.64 10.31 19.67
N ILE A 325 17.64 10.72 18.90
CA ILE A 325 17.74 10.23 17.52
C ILE A 325 18.07 8.75 17.54
N ILE A 326 17.24 7.95 16.87
CA ILE A 326 17.46 6.52 16.71
C ILE A 326 18.54 6.38 15.64
N GLU A 327 19.79 6.24 16.08
CA GLU A 327 20.88 5.84 15.21
C GLU A 327 20.65 4.37 14.82
N LYS A 328 20.29 4.11 13.56
CA LYS A 328 20.17 2.73 13.08
C LYS A 328 21.56 2.30 12.62
N ARG A 329 22.11 1.26 13.25
CA ARG A 329 23.14 0.43 12.61
C ARG A 329 22.55 -0.04 11.28
N ILE A 330 22.99 0.52 10.16
CA ILE A 330 22.51 0.13 8.83
C ILE A 330 22.70 -1.39 8.70
N THR A 331 21.60 -2.14 8.73
CA THR A 331 21.63 -3.60 8.61
C THR A 331 21.73 -3.98 7.14
N LYS A 332 22.87 -4.54 6.74
CA LYS A 332 23.09 -5.01 5.37
C LYS A 332 22.29 -6.28 5.11
N ASN A 333 21.40 -6.22 4.13
CA ASN A 333 20.47 -7.29 3.81
C ASN A 333 21.02 -8.17 2.67
N LEU A 334 21.35 -9.42 3.00
CA LEU A 334 21.93 -10.40 2.11
C LEU A 334 20.88 -11.44 1.71
N ILE A 335 20.74 -11.69 0.41
CA ILE A 335 19.85 -12.74 -0.11
C ILE A 335 20.71 -13.83 -0.75
N ILE A 336 20.50 -15.08 -0.35
CA ILE A 336 21.25 -16.23 -0.87
C ILE A 336 20.33 -17.05 -1.78
N VAL A 337 20.71 -17.17 -3.05
CA VAL A 337 19.94 -17.85 -4.12
C VAL A 337 20.85 -18.79 -4.91
N GLY A 338 20.27 -19.75 -5.62
CA GLY A 338 21.02 -20.75 -6.38
C GLY A 338 20.31 -22.09 -6.44
N ARG A 339 20.98 -23.09 -7.04
CA ARG A 339 20.42 -24.43 -7.24
C ARG A 339 20.14 -25.16 -5.91
N THR A 340 19.17 -26.07 -5.88
CA THR A 340 19.04 -27.04 -4.77
C THR A 340 20.31 -27.88 -4.62
N GLY A 341 20.74 -28.15 -3.40
CA GLY A 341 22.01 -28.86 -3.14
C GLY A 341 23.28 -28.04 -3.38
N GLY A 342 23.17 -26.79 -3.85
CA GLY A 342 24.33 -25.94 -4.16
C GLY A 342 25.07 -25.35 -2.96
N GLY A 343 24.76 -25.77 -1.72
CA GLY A 343 25.45 -25.30 -0.51
C GLY A 343 24.98 -23.95 0.05
N LYS A 344 23.79 -23.46 -0.32
CA LYS A 344 23.22 -22.19 0.18
C LYS A 344 23.10 -22.14 1.71
N SER A 345 22.41 -23.12 2.31
CA SER A 345 22.21 -23.19 3.76
C SER A 345 23.54 -23.38 4.52
N THR A 346 24.47 -24.15 3.96
CA THR A 346 25.85 -24.25 4.46
C THR A 346 26.56 -22.90 4.42
N LEU A 347 26.46 -22.16 3.31
CA LEU A 347 27.02 -20.81 3.20
C LEU A 347 26.39 -19.85 4.21
N SER A 348 25.07 -19.91 4.41
CA SER A 348 24.34 -19.14 5.42
C SER A 348 24.87 -19.41 6.82
N ASN A 349 25.00 -20.68 7.22
CA ASN A 349 25.56 -21.09 8.50
C ASN A 349 27.01 -20.61 8.70
N VAL A 350 27.84 -20.69 7.66
CA VAL A 350 29.22 -20.16 7.68
C VAL A 350 29.23 -18.64 7.85
N ILE A 351 28.37 -17.91 7.16
CA ILE A 351 28.25 -16.44 7.23
C ILE A 351 27.58 -15.97 8.53
N THR A 352 26.79 -16.79 9.21
CA THR A 352 26.15 -16.42 10.50
C THR A 352 26.79 -17.06 11.72
N GLU A 353 27.84 -17.88 11.56
CA GLU A 353 28.47 -18.65 12.66
C GLU A 353 27.42 -19.45 13.44
N SER A 354 26.62 -20.27 12.73
CA SER A 354 25.58 -21.07 13.37
C SER A 354 25.18 -22.32 12.61
N ASP A 355 24.19 -23.03 13.14
CA ASP A 355 23.55 -24.25 12.64
C ASP A 355 22.03 -24.07 12.40
N VAL A 356 21.55 -22.82 12.38
CA VAL A 356 20.14 -22.47 12.23
C VAL A 356 19.58 -22.89 10.86
N PHE A 357 20.42 -22.91 9.84
CA PHE A 357 20.03 -23.30 8.49
C PHE A 357 20.28 -24.81 8.32
N GLU A 358 19.24 -25.59 8.03
CA GLU A 358 19.37 -27.06 8.03
C GLU A 358 20.25 -27.53 6.86
N GLU A 359 21.40 -28.13 7.17
CA GLU A 359 22.32 -28.71 6.19
C GLU A 359 21.97 -30.17 5.92
N SER A 360 21.85 -30.57 4.65
CA SER A 360 21.75 -31.99 4.28
C SER A 360 22.59 -32.32 3.05
N GLY A 361 23.15 -33.52 3.02
CA GLY A 361 23.82 -34.10 1.85
C GLY A 361 22.86 -34.80 0.87
N SER A 362 21.55 -34.66 1.08
CA SER A 362 20.50 -35.32 0.30
C SER A 362 20.14 -34.53 -0.96
N SER A 363 19.78 -35.22 -2.04
CA SER A 363 19.28 -34.62 -3.28
C SER A 363 17.94 -33.89 -3.12
N ILE A 364 17.26 -34.07 -1.96
CA ILE A 364 15.94 -33.49 -1.67
C ILE A 364 16.11 -32.30 -0.71
N SER A 365 15.64 -31.10 -1.12
CA SER A 365 15.66 -29.91 -0.25
C SER A 365 14.88 -30.13 1.04
N VAL A 366 15.53 -29.91 2.17
CA VAL A 366 14.90 -29.94 3.51
C VAL A 366 14.22 -28.60 3.82
N THR A 367 14.78 -27.50 3.31
CA THR A 367 14.24 -26.15 3.43
C THR A 367 12.95 -26.01 2.62
N LYS A 368 11.81 -26.01 3.32
CA LYS A 368 10.48 -25.84 2.71
C LYS A 368 10.06 -24.37 2.63
N ASN A 369 10.56 -23.47 3.49
CA ASN A 369 10.30 -22.02 3.52
C ASN A 369 11.63 -21.25 3.69
N PHE A 370 11.68 -19.96 3.37
CA PHE A 370 12.90 -19.17 3.58
C PHE A 370 13.25 -19.07 5.08
N GLN A 371 14.52 -18.94 5.39
CA GLN A 371 15.02 -18.75 6.75
C GLN A 371 15.79 -17.43 6.85
N LYS A 372 15.73 -16.78 8.02
CA LYS A 372 16.31 -15.45 8.23
C LYS A 372 17.12 -15.41 9.51
N LYS A 373 18.28 -14.75 9.48
CA LYS A 373 19.12 -14.56 10.68
C LYS A 373 19.94 -13.27 10.63
N ASN A 374 19.93 -12.56 11.76
CA ASN A 374 20.78 -11.39 11.99
C ASN A 374 22.13 -11.82 12.59
N PHE A 375 23.20 -11.12 12.22
CA PHE A 375 24.54 -11.28 12.80
C PHE A 375 25.32 -9.96 12.71
N GLU A 376 26.48 -9.89 13.38
CA GLU A 376 27.36 -8.72 13.34
C GLU A 376 28.75 -9.09 12.82
N TRP A 377 29.35 -8.18 12.07
CA TRP A 377 30.74 -8.29 11.59
C TRP A 377 31.38 -6.90 11.54
N ASN A 378 32.55 -6.73 12.15
CA ASN A 378 33.28 -5.44 12.23
C ASN A 378 32.39 -4.25 12.66
N GLY A 379 31.48 -4.48 13.62
CA GLY A 379 30.56 -3.45 14.12
C GLY A 379 29.39 -3.10 13.18
N LYS A 380 29.29 -3.74 12.02
CA LYS A 380 28.15 -3.61 11.10
C LYS A 380 27.14 -4.73 11.34
N SER A 381 25.87 -4.38 11.26
CA SER A 381 24.76 -5.34 11.36
C SER A 381 24.49 -5.93 9.97
N PHE A 382 24.27 -7.24 9.91
CA PHE A 382 23.88 -7.96 8.70
C PHE A 382 22.65 -8.82 8.97
N ASN A 383 21.88 -9.04 7.92
CA ASN A 383 20.72 -9.91 7.93
C ASN A 383 20.78 -10.82 6.70
N VAL A 384 20.83 -12.13 6.92
CA VAL A 384 20.84 -13.14 5.85
C VAL A 384 19.46 -13.72 5.67
N VAL A 385 19.01 -13.79 4.42
CA VAL A 385 17.84 -14.55 4.01
C VAL A 385 18.28 -15.70 3.11
N ASP A 386 18.17 -16.93 3.62
CA ASP A 386 18.39 -18.17 2.86
C ASP A 386 17.09 -18.56 2.15
N THR A 387 17.16 -18.65 0.82
CA THR A 387 16.00 -18.96 -0.02
C THR A 387 15.96 -20.43 -0.41
N ILE A 388 14.77 -20.90 -0.81
CA ILE A 388 14.63 -22.25 -1.36
C ILE A 388 15.46 -22.40 -2.65
N GLY A 389 16.06 -23.57 -2.85
CA GLY A 389 16.82 -23.86 -4.06
C GLY A 389 15.94 -23.98 -5.31
N VAL A 390 16.47 -23.55 -6.44
CA VAL A 390 15.85 -23.76 -7.75
C VAL A 390 16.32 -25.10 -8.32
N GLY A 391 15.41 -25.95 -8.80
CA GLY A 391 15.77 -26.98 -9.78
C GLY A 391 15.88 -28.45 -9.35
N ASP A 392 15.42 -28.88 -8.16
CA ASP A 392 15.09 -30.32 -7.95
C ASP A 392 14.27 -30.57 -6.66
N THR A 393 13.01 -30.14 -6.65
CA THR A 393 12.06 -30.49 -5.58
C THR A 393 10.66 -30.61 -6.17
N LYS A 394 9.74 -31.27 -5.46
CA LYS A 394 8.33 -31.52 -5.83
C LYS A 394 7.46 -30.25 -6.03
N LEU A 395 8.06 -29.09 -6.34
CA LEU A 395 7.44 -27.77 -6.45
C LEU A 395 7.62 -27.25 -7.88
N SER A 396 6.59 -26.61 -8.43
CA SER A 396 6.67 -25.95 -9.73
C SER A 396 7.62 -24.76 -9.70
N THR A 397 8.21 -24.41 -10.85
CA THR A 397 9.07 -23.24 -11.04
C THR A 397 8.41 -21.95 -10.54
N LYS A 398 7.10 -21.80 -10.76
CA LYS A 398 6.27 -20.69 -10.27
C LYS A 398 6.27 -20.61 -8.73
N LYS A 399 6.18 -21.74 -8.04
CA LYS A 399 6.19 -21.81 -6.56
C LYS A 399 7.57 -21.51 -5.96
N VAL A 400 8.65 -21.89 -6.65
CA VAL A 400 10.02 -21.53 -6.26
C VAL A 400 10.24 -20.02 -6.35
N LEU A 401 9.82 -19.40 -7.47
CA LEU A 401 9.86 -17.96 -7.68
C LEU A 401 9.16 -17.19 -6.55
N TYR A 402 7.94 -17.58 -6.19
CA TYR A 402 7.18 -16.93 -5.12
C TYR A 402 7.84 -17.03 -3.74
N LYS A 403 8.55 -18.12 -3.45
CA LYS A 403 9.28 -18.26 -2.18
C LYS A 403 10.54 -17.42 -2.12
N VAL A 404 11.19 -17.16 -3.27
CA VAL A 404 12.27 -16.18 -3.34
C VAL A 404 11.73 -14.77 -3.14
N LEU A 405 10.56 -14.46 -3.72
CA LEU A 405 9.86 -13.20 -3.49
C LEU A 405 9.48 -13.00 -2.01
N ASP A 406 8.96 -14.02 -1.34
CA ASP A 406 8.64 -13.99 0.10
C ASP A 406 9.87 -13.61 0.96
N GLY A 407 11.03 -14.20 0.65
CA GLY A 407 12.31 -13.83 1.27
C GLY A 407 12.70 -12.36 1.01
N ILE A 408 12.53 -11.87 -0.22
CA ILE A 408 12.77 -10.47 -0.60
C ILE A 408 11.83 -9.52 0.18
N PHE A 409 10.55 -9.84 0.29
CA PHE A 409 9.55 -9.04 1.01
C PHE A 409 9.72 -9.04 2.53
N SER A 410 10.45 -10.02 3.08
CA SER A 410 10.83 -10.05 4.50
C SER A 410 11.84 -8.95 4.89
N ILE A 411 12.29 -8.14 3.92
CA ILE A 411 13.34 -7.12 4.06
C ILE A 411 12.83 -5.76 3.55
N PRO A 412 12.01 -5.04 4.34
CA PRO A 412 11.39 -3.80 3.89
C PRO A 412 12.40 -2.68 3.61
N GLU A 413 13.60 -2.73 4.20
CA GLU A 413 14.66 -1.76 3.94
C GLU A 413 15.29 -1.88 2.55
N GLY A 414 15.07 -3.00 1.84
CA GLY A 414 15.64 -3.29 0.51
C GLY A 414 16.90 -4.17 0.56
N ILE A 415 17.41 -4.53 -0.61
CA ILE A 415 18.48 -5.53 -0.79
C ILE A 415 19.85 -4.85 -0.80
N SER A 416 20.80 -5.34 -0.02
CA SER A 416 22.20 -4.85 -0.05
C SER A 416 23.10 -5.68 -0.95
N GLN A 417 22.88 -6.99 -1.03
CA GLN A 417 23.60 -7.89 -1.94
C GLN A 417 22.83 -9.20 -2.14
N ILE A 418 22.90 -9.75 -3.34
CA ILE A 418 22.46 -11.10 -3.69
C ILE A 418 23.71 -11.97 -3.90
N LEU A 419 23.75 -13.12 -3.23
CA LEU A 419 24.77 -14.14 -3.38
C LEU A 419 24.20 -15.30 -4.19
N PHE A 420 24.63 -15.44 -5.45
CA PHE A 420 24.25 -16.54 -6.33
C PHE A 420 25.24 -17.70 -6.17
N VAL A 421 24.83 -18.75 -5.46
CA VAL A 421 25.71 -19.87 -5.08
C VAL A 421 25.74 -20.94 -6.16
N ILE A 422 26.95 -21.27 -6.61
CA ILE A 422 27.23 -22.36 -7.57
C ILE A 422 28.09 -23.45 -6.92
N ASP A 423 27.87 -24.69 -7.34
CA ASP A 423 28.50 -25.88 -6.78
C ASP A 423 29.61 -26.42 -7.70
N GLY A 424 30.87 -26.13 -7.36
CA GLY A 424 31.99 -26.59 -8.17
C GLY A 424 32.09 -25.82 -9.48
N ARG A 425 31.77 -26.44 -10.62
CA ARG A 425 31.90 -25.81 -11.96
C ARG A 425 30.64 -25.01 -12.29
N PHE A 426 30.80 -23.88 -13.00
CA PHE A 426 29.64 -23.14 -13.52
C PHE A 426 29.02 -23.91 -14.69
N THR A 427 27.92 -24.61 -14.44
CA THR A 427 27.27 -25.48 -15.43
C THR A 427 26.18 -24.77 -16.24
N ALA A 428 25.75 -25.37 -17.35
CA ALA A 428 24.61 -24.91 -18.14
C ALA A 428 23.29 -24.90 -17.32
N GLU A 429 23.14 -25.80 -16.35
CA GLU A 429 21.99 -25.82 -15.44
C GLU A 429 21.96 -24.60 -14.52
N GLU A 430 23.11 -24.24 -13.95
CA GLU A 430 23.24 -23.02 -13.14
C GLU A 430 23.01 -21.77 -13.98
N ALA A 431 23.49 -21.75 -15.23
CA ALA A 431 23.22 -20.66 -16.16
C ALA A 431 21.73 -20.55 -16.50
N LYS A 432 21.02 -21.68 -16.64
CA LYS A 432 19.57 -21.71 -16.84
C LYS A 432 18.83 -21.16 -15.63
N ILE A 433 19.22 -21.54 -14.42
CA ILE A 433 18.65 -21.02 -13.17
C ILE A 433 18.89 -19.52 -13.04
N PHE A 434 20.11 -19.07 -13.34
CA PHE A 434 20.44 -17.65 -13.30
C PHE A 434 19.59 -16.86 -14.28
N ASN A 435 19.49 -17.30 -15.54
CA ASN A 435 18.68 -16.62 -16.56
C ASN A 435 17.19 -16.67 -16.24
N MET A 436 16.71 -17.72 -15.58
CA MET A 436 15.34 -17.79 -15.08
C MET A 436 15.12 -16.74 -13.98
N LEU A 437 15.98 -16.68 -12.96
CA LEU A 437 15.93 -15.62 -11.94
C LEU A 437 16.09 -14.24 -12.57
N LYS A 438 16.90 -14.11 -13.63
CA LYS A 438 17.05 -12.87 -14.38
C LYS A 438 15.76 -12.46 -15.06
N GLY A 439 15.21 -13.33 -15.90
CA GLY A 439 13.97 -13.11 -16.62
C GLY A 439 12.76 -12.87 -15.73
N SER A 440 12.70 -13.50 -14.54
CA SER A 440 11.53 -13.40 -13.66
C SER A 440 11.70 -12.41 -12.52
N ILE A 441 12.85 -12.40 -11.85
CA ILE A 441 13.10 -11.59 -10.65
C ILE A 441 13.87 -10.34 -11.07
N PHE A 442 14.99 -10.47 -11.78
CA PHE A 442 15.89 -9.35 -12.05
C PHE A 442 15.36 -8.37 -13.12
N ASP A 443 14.48 -8.82 -14.02
CA ASP A 443 13.81 -7.96 -15.00
C ASP A 443 12.64 -7.15 -14.37
N ILE A 444 12.05 -7.60 -13.25
CA ILE A 444 11.13 -6.77 -12.42
C ILE A 444 11.86 -5.52 -11.90
N PHE A 445 13.15 -5.66 -11.65
CA PHE A 445 13.95 -4.75 -10.85
C PHE A 445 14.61 -3.62 -11.67
N GLU A 446 14.21 -3.40 -12.93
CA GLU A 446 14.84 -2.47 -13.89
C GLU A 446 16.36 -2.74 -14.08
N ILE A 447 17.00 -2.00 -15.01
CA ILE A 447 18.42 -2.10 -15.32
C ILE A 447 19.24 -1.65 -14.10
N GLY A 448 19.71 -2.59 -13.27
CA GLY A 448 20.65 -2.28 -12.18
C GLY A 448 20.80 -3.33 -11.07
N ILE A 449 19.84 -4.25 -10.87
CA ILE A 449 19.97 -5.23 -9.77
C ILE A 449 21.15 -6.20 -9.95
N LEU A 450 21.59 -6.45 -11.17
CA LEU A 450 22.75 -7.32 -11.43
C LEU A 450 24.05 -6.73 -10.85
N ASP A 451 24.11 -5.40 -10.69
CA ASP A 451 25.18 -4.73 -9.96
C ASP A 451 25.17 -5.08 -8.47
N TYR A 452 24.10 -5.69 -7.95
CA TYR A 452 23.97 -6.21 -6.59
C TYR A 452 24.10 -7.73 -6.53
N VAL A 453 24.45 -8.42 -7.62
CA VAL A 453 24.63 -9.89 -7.64
C VAL A 453 26.12 -10.25 -7.61
N THR A 454 26.53 -11.07 -6.66
CA THR A 454 27.86 -11.69 -6.59
C THR A 454 27.71 -13.20 -6.76
N ILE A 455 28.50 -13.79 -7.66
CA ILE A 455 28.52 -15.24 -7.85
C ILE A 455 29.46 -15.85 -6.80
N VAL A 456 28.97 -16.80 -6.00
CA VAL A 456 29.74 -17.50 -4.96
C VAL A 456 30.03 -18.91 -5.43
N ARG A 457 31.27 -19.17 -5.84
CA ARG A 457 31.73 -20.47 -6.29
C ARG A 457 32.24 -21.29 -5.11
N THR A 458 31.51 -22.37 -4.79
CA THR A 458 31.84 -23.30 -3.70
C THR A 458 32.64 -24.52 -4.21
N LYS A 459 33.24 -25.30 -3.29
CA LYS A 459 34.03 -26.51 -3.58
C LYS A 459 35.22 -26.28 -4.54
N PHE A 460 35.79 -25.08 -4.54
CA PHE A 460 36.98 -24.79 -5.32
C PHE A 460 38.23 -25.05 -4.47
N SER A 461 38.90 -26.18 -4.67
CA SER A 461 40.04 -26.63 -3.83
C SER A 461 41.17 -25.60 -3.69
N ASN A 462 41.34 -24.73 -4.69
CA ASN A 462 42.37 -23.69 -4.71
C ASN A 462 41.87 -22.31 -4.25
N PHE A 463 40.72 -22.21 -3.55
CA PHE A 463 40.13 -20.91 -3.17
C PHE A 463 41.04 -20.01 -2.33
N LYS A 464 42.07 -20.59 -1.68
CA LYS A 464 43.09 -19.87 -0.91
C LYS A 464 44.14 -19.16 -1.78
N ASN A 465 44.27 -19.55 -3.06
CA ASN A 465 45.27 -19.02 -3.99
C ASN A 465 44.62 -18.02 -4.95
N LYS A 466 44.93 -16.74 -4.77
CA LYS A 466 44.37 -15.64 -5.56
C LYS A 466 44.65 -15.77 -7.06
N ASP A 467 45.87 -16.15 -7.45
CA ASP A 467 46.24 -16.27 -8.86
C ASP A 467 45.44 -17.36 -9.56
N LYS A 468 45.18 -18.47 -8.86
CA LYS A 468 44.32 -19.54 -9.38
C LYS A 468 42.85 -19.11 -9.48
N CYS A 469 42.34 -18.33 -8.53
CA CYS A 469 40.99 -17.76 -8.62
C CYS A 469 40.87 -16.79 -9.81
N GLU A 470 41.84 -15.90 -10.01
CA GLU A 470 41.84 -14.95 -11.13
C GLU A 470 42.01 -15.65 -12.50
N ALA A 471 42.83 -16.70 -12.58
CA ALA A 471 42.93 -17.54 -13.78
C ALA A 471 41.58 -18.20 -14.11
N ASP A 472 40.88 -18.70 -13.10
CA ASP A 472 39.57 -19.30 -13.26
C ASP A 472 38.49 -18.29 -13.67
N LYS A 473 38.48 -17.07 -13.10
CA LYS A 473 37.60 -15.98 -13.56
C LYS A 473 37.75 -15.71 -15.06
N LYS A 474 39.00 -15.68 -15.55
CA LYS A 474 39.29 -15.50 -16.99
C LYS A 474 38.78 -16.68 -17.82
N GLN A 475 38.87 -17.90 -17.31
CA GLN A 475 38.34 -19.08 -18.01
C GLN A 475 36.81 -19.05 -18.12
N LEU A 476 36.10 -18.61 -17.07
CA LEU A 476 34.63 -18.47 -17.10
C LEU A 476 34.15 -17.48 -18.20
N HIS A 477 34.96 -16.48 -18.57
CA HIS A 477 34.66 -15.58 -19.69
C HIS A 477 34.81 -16.21 -21.07
N ASN A 478 35.50 -17.35 -21.17
CA ASN A 478 35.84 -18.02 -22.42
C ASN A 478 35.16 -19.40 -22.56
N GLU A 479 34.50 -19.91 -21.51
CA GLU A 479 33.85 -21.23 -21.50
C GLU A 479 32.70 -21.32 -22.51
N ASN A 480 31.72 -20.41 -22.41
CA ASN A 480 30.65 -20.25 -23.39
C ASN A 480 30.04 -18.84 -23.28
N GLU A 481 29.40 -18.36 -24.37
CA GLU A 481 28.86 -16.99 -24.42
C GLU A 481 27.80 -16.69 -23.35
N ASN A 482 26.94 -17.66 -23.03
CA ASN A 482 25.90 -17.50 -22.00
C ASN A 482 26.51 -17.29 -20.60
N ILE A 483 27.43 -18.17 -20.19
CA ILE A 483 28.13 -18.05 -18.90
C ILE A 483 28.93 -16.76 -18.86
N ALA A 484 29.66 -16.46 -19.93
CA ALA A 484 30.46 -15.24 -20.01
C ALA A 484 29.60 -13.97 -19.89
N ASN A 485 28.41 -13.95 -20.47
CA ASN A 485 27.46 -12.84 -20.35
C ASN A 485 26.91 -12.70 -18.93
N ILE A 486 26.60 -13.82 -18.26
CA ILE A 486 26.17 -13.81 -16.86
C ILE A 486 27.27 -13.20 -15.98
N VAL A 487 28.51 -13.72 -16.08
CA VAL A 487 29.64 -13.24 -15.27
C VAL A 487 29.92 -11.76 -15.51
N ARG A 488 29.87 -11.28 -16.76
CA ARG A 488 30.05 -9.84 -17.09
C ARG A 488 28.94 -8.94 -16.54
N SER A 489 27.73 -9.48 -16.38
CA SER A 489 26.58 -8.71 -15.88
C SER A 489 26.53 -8.61 -14.36
N CYS A 490 27.19 -9.52 -13.64
CA CYS A 490 27.25 -9.53 -12.18
C CYS A 490 28.39 -8.65 -11.66
N ARG A 491 28.31 -8.28 -10.38
CA ARG A 491 29.34 -7.47 -9.69
C ARG A 491 30.71 -8.13 -9.67
N ASP A 492 30.77 -9.39 -9.21
CA ASP A 492 32.02 -10.13 -9.07
C ASP A 492 31.74 -11.64 -8.91
N VAL A 493 32.82 -12.43 -8.94
CA VAL A 493 32.87 -13.85 -8.59
C VAL A 493 33.79 -14.03 -7.38
N ILE A 494 33.29 -14.66 -6.32
CA ILE A 494 34.09 -15.00 -5.13
C ILE A 494 34.19 -16.52 -4.96
N TYR A 495 35.31 -16.97 -4.38
CA TYR A 495 35.67 -18.38 -4.28
C TYR A 495 35.78 -18.80 -2.83
N VAL A 496 35.09 -19.87 -2.46
CA VAL A 496 35.08 -20.41 -1.10
C VAL A 496 35.00 -21.93 -1.10
N ASP A 497 35.29 -22.52 0.05
CA ASP A 497 35.04 -23.93 0.30
C ASP A 497 34.41 -24.12 1.68
N ASN A 498 33.33 -24.89 1.73
CA ASN A 498 32.51 -25.06 2.92
C ASN A 498 32.28 -26.56 3.20
N PRO A 499 33.34 -27.34 3.52
CA PRO A 499 33.25 -28.78 3.72
C PRO A 499 32.38 -29.14 4.93
N PRO A 500 31.79 -30.35 5.00
CA PRO A 500 30.90 -30.76 6.09
C PRO A 500 31.63 -30.81 7.45
N THR A 501 30.99 -30.34 8.52
CA THR A 501 31.52 -30.43 9.89
C THR A 501 30.74 -31.39 10.78
N ASN A 502 29.54 -31.83 10.35
CA ASN A 502 28.75 -32.83 11.05
C ASN A 502 29.11 -34.23 10.52
N ILE A 503 30.33 -34.65 10.80
CA ILE A 503 30.86 -35.98 10.45
C ILE A 503 30.72 -36.86 11.69
N GLN A 504 30.26 -38.11 11.51
CA GLN A 504 30.23 -39.08 12.59
C GLN A 504 31.67 -39.41 13.00
N ILE A 505 32.03 -39.18 14.25
CA ILE A 505 33.37 -39.44 14.76
C ILE A 505 33.45 -40.91 15.16
N ILE A 506 34.27 -41.68 14.43
CA ILE A 506 34.52 -43.10 14.70
C ILE A 506 35.96 -43.29 15.19
N ASP A 507 36.90 -42.47 14.71
CA ASP A 507 38.32 -42.49 15.08
C ASP A 507 38.95 -41.09 15.16
N GLU A 508 40.25 -41.03 15.47
CA GLU A 508 41.02 -39.78 15.59
C GLU A 508 41.16 -39.04 14.23
N GLU A 509 41.11 -39.75 13.09
CA GLU A 509 41.20 -39.12 11.76
C GLU A 509 39.93 -38.31 11.44
N ASP A 510 38.77 -38.79 11.89
CA ASP A 510 37.51 -38.05 11.80
C ASP A 510 37.54 -36.75 12.63
N GLU A 511 38.14 -36.78 13.82
CA GLU A 511 38.30 -35.59 14.67
C GLU A 511 39.21 -34.55 14.00
N GLU A 512 40.35 -34.97 13.46
CA GLU A 512 41.27 -34.11 12.71
C GLU A 512 40.60 -33.50 11.47
N THR A 513 39.78 -34.28 10.78
CA THR A 513 39.00 -33.85 9.62
C THR A 513 38.00 -32.77 10.00
N VAL A 514 37.23 -32.95 11.09
CA VAL A 514 36.28 -31.94 11.58
C VAL A 514 36.99 -30.64 11.98
N ILE A 515 38.14 -30.73 12.66
CA ILE A 515 38.95 -29.55 13.03
C ILE A 515 39.44 -28.82 11.77
N THR A 516 39.92 -29.55 10.78
CA THR A 516 40.38 -28.99 9.50
C THR A 516 39.24 -28.31 8.74
N ASN A 517 38.08 -28.94 8.69
CA ASN A 517 36.89 -28.41 8.03
C ASN A 517 36.37 -27.12 8.69
N LYS A 518 36.42 -27.03 10.02
CA LYS A 518 36.12 -25.79 10.75
C LYS A 518 37.06 -24.65 10.34
N LYS A 519 38.37 -24.88 10.33
CA LYS A 519 39.37 -23.87 9.90
C LYS A 519 39.17 -23.43 8.43
N ILE A 520 38.72 -24.34 7.57
CA ILE A 520 38.39 -24.02 6.17
C ILE A 520 37.15 -23.11 6.13
N ARG A 521 36.07 -23.46 6.84
CA ARG A 521 34.84 -22.64 6.96
C ARG A 521 35.14 -21.24 7.53
N ASP A 522 35.98 -21.12 8.56
CA ASP A 522 36.37 -19.82 9.14
C ASP A 522 37.06 -18.91 8.12
N ARG A 523 37.92 -19.49 7.27
CA ARG A 523 38.60 -18.75 6.22
C ARG A 523 37.63 -18.31 5.12
N SER A 524 36.70 -19.18 4.73
CA SER A 524 35.64 -18.85 3.77
C SER A 524 34.76 -17.70 4.30
N ARG A 525 34.33 -17.77 5.57
CA ARG A 525 33.60 -16.70 6.26
C ARG A 525 34.33 -15.37 6.15
N LYS A 526 35.63 -15.34 6.51
CA LYS A 526 36.42 -14.12 6.45
C LYS A 526 36.51 -13.54 5.03
N ILE A 527 36.76 -14.37 4.02
CA ILE A 527 36.82 -13.93 2.61
C ILE A 527 35.50 -13.27 2.18
N ILE A 528 34.37 -13.89 2.50
CA ILE A 528 33.05 -13.39 2.12
C ILE A 528 32.75 -12.08 2.84
N LEU A 529 32.93 -12.04 4.16
CA LEU A 529 32.57 -10.88 4.97
C LEU A 529 33.47 -9.68 4.68
N ASP A 530 34.78 -9.88 4.47
CA ASP A 530 35.72 -8.81 4.06
C ASP A 530 35.38 -8.27 2.66
N TYR A 531 34.86 -9.11 1.76
CA TYR A 531 34.35 -8.67 0.45
C TYR A 531 33.05 -7.87 0.61
N LEU A 532 32.06 -8.40 1.34
CA LEU A 532 30.77 -7.75 1.57
C LEU A 532 30.91 -6.41 2.29
N ASP A 533 31.90 -6.28 3.17
CA ASP A 533 32.21 -5.03 3.87
C ASP A 533 32.53 -3.87 2.91
N LYS A 534 33.14 -4.21 1.75
CA LYS A 534 33.52 -3.28 0.68
C LYS A 534 32.46 -3.17 -0.41
N ALA A 535 31.83 -4.29 -0.75
CA ALA A 535 30.87 -4.36 -1.85
C ALA A 535 29.52 -3.73 -1.48
N CYS A 536 29.00 -3.96 -0.27
CA CYS A 536 27.69 -3.46 0.15
C CYS A 536 27.69 -1.92 0.24
N GLN A 537 27.25 -1.24 -0.83
CA GLN A 537 27.05 0.22 -0.91
C GLN A 537 26.13 0.72 0.23
N VAL A 538 26.18 2.03 0.53
CA VAL A 538 25.29 2.64 1.55
C VAL A 538 23.82 2.53 1.13
N ASP A 539 23.54 2.49 -0.18
CA ASP A 539 22.19 2.45 -0.72
C ASP A 539 21.66 1.02 -0.92
N TYR A 540 20.44 0.79 -0.44
CA TYR A 540 19.69 -0.44 -0.73
C TYR A 540 19.10 -0.37 -2.13
N PHE A 541 19.09 -1.51 -2.80
CA PHE A 541 18.24 -1.70 -3.96
C PHE A 541 16.77 -1.77 -3.49
N ARG A 542 15.90 -0.88 -3.98
CA ARG A 542 14.45 -0.82 -3.69
C ARG A 542 13.63 -0.62 -4.98
N LEU A 543 12.42 -1.21 -5.04
CA LEU A 543 11.45 -0.95 -6.11
C LEU A 543 10.77 0.41 -5.91
N LYS A 544 10.46 1.11 -7.01
CA LYS A 544 9.67 2.35 -6.97
C LYS A 544 8.24 2.14 -6.44
N THR A 545 7.68 0.95 -6.63
CA THR A 545 6.31 0.54 -6.25
C THR A 545 6.28 -0.42 -5.05
N TRP A 546 7.41 -0.57 -4.33
CA TRP A 546 7.64 -1.58 -3.29
C TRP A 546 6.49 -1.71 -2.26
N ASP A 547 5.99 -0.58 -1.76
CA ASP A 547 4.92 -0.57 -0.76
C ASP A 547 3.53 -0.93 -1.34
N GLN A 548 3.33 -0.72 -2.65
CA GLN A 548 2.07 -1.00 -3.35
C GLN A 548 1.91 -2.49 -3.69
N ILE A 549 3.01 -3.20 -3.94
CA ILE A 549 3.00 -4.63 -4.32
C ILE A 549 3.06 -5.58 -3.11
N ARG A 550 3.50 -5.08 -1.94
CA ARG A 550 3.74 -5.90 -0.75
C ARG A 550 2.47 -6.55 -0.21
N LYS A 551 1.39 -5.78 -0.07
CA LYS A 551 0.13 -6.25 0.51
C LYS A 551 -0.57 -7.29 -0.39
N PRO A 552 -0.74 -7.06 -1.70
CA PRO A 552 -1.40 -8.05 -2.57
C PRO A 552 -0.60 -9.35 -2.74
N ILE A 553 0.75 -9.31 -2.70
CA ILE A 553 1.57 -10.52 -2.74
C ILE A 553 1.44 -11.32 -1.44
N ALA A 554 1.40 -10.64 -0.29
CA ALA A 554 1.13 -11.30 0.99
C ALA A 554 -0.25 -11.98 1.01
N GLU A 555 -1.29 -11.31 0.51
CA GLU A 555 -2.66 -11.87 0.40
C GLU A 555 -2.72 -13.06 -0.57
N TYR A 556 -2.01 -13.01 -1.70
CA TYR A 556 -1.87 -14.15 -2.61
C TYR A 556 -1.17 -15.34 -1.95
N LEU A 557 -0.05 -15.11 -1.25
CA LEU A 557 0.71 -16.16 -0.54
C LEU A 557 -0.10 -16.84 0.57
N GLU A 558 -0.99 -16.10 1.24
CA GLU A 558 -1.91 -16.65 2.25
C GLU A 558 -3.06 -17.48 1.64
N SER A 559 -3.45 -17.18 0.39
CA SER A 559 -4.62 -17.80 -0.25
C SER A 559 -4.39 -19.21 -0.84
N ASN A 560 -3.13 -19.63 -1.07
CA ASN A 560 -2.78 -20.86 -1.82
C ASN A 560 -3.50 -21.01 -3.18
N CYS A 561 -3.96 -19.92 -3.79
CA CYS A 561 -4.69 -19.93 -5.07
C CYS A 561 -3.74 -20.06 -6.27
N GLU A 562 -4.21 -20.64 -7.38
CA GLU A 562 -3.48 -20.65 -8.66
C GLU A 562 -3.68 -19.33 -9.45
N ASP A 563 -4.73 -18.57 -9.10
CA ASP A 563 -5.16 -17.34 -9.76
C ASP A 563 -4.60 -16.09 -9.07
N VAL A 564 -4.15 -15.13 -9.88
CA VAL A 564 -3.59 -13.86 -9.39
C VAL A 564 -4.73 -12.91 -9.02
N PRO A 565 -4.67 -12.22 -7.86
CA PRO A 565 -5.66 -11.21 -7.49
C PRO A 565 -5.89 -10.16 -8.59
N PRO A 566 -7.13 -9.77 -8.92
CA PRO A 566 -7.44 -8.79 -9.98
C PRO A 566 -6.82 -7.39 -9.77
N GLU A 567 -6.36 -7.11 -8.55
CA GLU A 567 -5.70 -5.87 -8.16
C GLU A 567 -4.22 -5.86 -8.58
N LEU A 568 -3.58 -7.03 -8.63
CA LEU A 568 -2.21 -7.25 -9.10
C LEU A 568 -2.12 -7.13 -10.63
N GLU A 569 -3.15 -7.56 -11.37
CA GLU A 569 -3.21 -7.45 -12.85
C GLU A 569 -3.22 -6.01 -13.38
N LYS A 570 -3.64 -5.03 -12.56
CA LYS A 570 -3.72 -3.62 -12.95
C LYS A 570 -2.39 -2.87 -12.86
N ASN A 571 -1.38 -3.46 -12.20
CA ASN A 571 -0.05 -2.86 -12.06
C ASN A 571 0.84 -3.36 -13.21
N LYS A 572 1.38 -2.44 -14.03
CA LYS A 572 2.21 -2.78 -15.21
C LYS A 572 3.45 -3.63 -14.89
N GLU A 573 4.08 -3.43 -13.74
CA GLU A 573 5.26 -4.21 -13.32
C GLU A 573 4.86 -5.64 -12.93
N VAL A 574 3.65 -5.79 -12.37
CA VAL A 574 3.08 -7.09 -12.00
C VAL A 574 2.45 -7.81 -13.20
N GLU A 575 1.81 -7.10 -14.12
CA GLU A 575 1.33 -7.63 -15.40
C GLU A 575 2.50 -8.22 -16.22
N THR A 576 3.67 -7.58 -16.14
CA THR A 576 4.92 -8.09 -16.71
C THR A 576 5.35 -9.39 -16.03
N LEU A 577 5.24 -9.48 -14.71
CA LEU A 577 5.49 -10.67 -13.88
C LEU A 577 4.56 -11.84 -14.26
N ILE A 578 3.28 -11.55 -14.50
CA ILE A 578 2.26 -12.52 -14.94
C ILE A 578 2.59 -13.02 -16.36
N LYS A 579 2.84 -12.12 -17.32
CA LYS A 579 3.19 -12.49 -18.70
C LYS A 579 4.48 -13.32 -18.78
N ILE A 580 5.48 -12.98 -17.97
CA ILE A 580 6.73 -13.74 -17.89
C ILE A 580 6.46 -15.12 -17.29
N THR A 581 5.75 -15.22 -16.17
CA THR A 581 5.39 -16.53 -15.58
C THR A 581 4.53 -17.40 -16.50
N GLU A 582 3.62 -16.82 -17.28
CA GLU A 582 2.82 -17.51 -18.30
C GLU A 582 3.67 -18.00 -19.48
N SER A 583 4.62 -17.19 -19.97
CA SER A 583 5.53 -17.59 -21.05
C SER A 583 6.40 -18.81 -20.66
N PHE A 584 6.78 -18.92 -19.39
CA PHE A 584 7.54 -20.06 -18.88
C PHE A 584 6.72 -21.35 -18.72
N CYS A 585 5.40 -21.26 -18.52
CA CYS A 585 4.51 -22.44 -18.52
C CYS A 585 4.41 -23.10 -19.90
N THR A 586 4.85 -22.44 -20.97
CA THR A 586 4.81 -22.98 -22.34
C THR A 586 6.12 -23.63 -22.82
N ILE A 587 7.16 -23.71 -21.96
CA ILE A 587 8.48 -24.28 -22.29
C ILE A 587 8.78 -25.60 -21.51
N THR A 588 7.74 -26.32 -21.08
CA THR A 588 7.88 -27.71 -20.59
C THR A 588 7.38 -28.71 -21.61
#